data_AF-A0A7S3BUH0-F1
#
_entry.id   AF-A0A7S3BUH0-F1
#
_cell.length_a   1.000
_cell.length_b   1.000
_cell.length_c   1.000
_cell.angle_alpha   90.00
_cell.angle_beta   90.00
_cell.angle_gamma   90.00
#
_symmetry.space_group_name_H-M   'P 1'
#
loop_
_entity.id
_entity.type
_entity.pdbx_description
1 polymer ?
#
loop_
_entity_poly.entity_id
_entity_poly.type
_entity_poly.pdbx_seq_one_letter_code
_entity_poly.pdbx_strand_id
1 'polypeptide(L)'
;FQEDFDNFWGECPWEEDLRYAQATCDALGVELRTVPLTKEYWEKVVEHSIGEIRRGRTPNPDVLCNSRVKFGVFYDHLDASGDADEFGLVASGHYAMVRRRGDVS
;
A
#
# COMPACT_ATOMS: atom_id res chain seq x y z
N PHE A 1 25.05 6.54 21.91
CA PHE A 1 23.67 6.24 22.32
C PHE A 1 22.90 7.52 22.07
N GLN A 2 22.19 7.57 20.96
CA GLN A 2 21.59 8.80 20.43
C GLN A 2 20.28 9.03 21.20
N GLU A 3 20.37 9.86 22.23
CA GLU A 3 19.23 10.51 22.87
C GLU A 3 18.75 11.58 21.90
N ASP A 4 17.62 11.33 21.24
CA ASP A 4 16.68 12.29 20.65
C ASP A 4 15.72 11.47 19.75
N PHE A 5 14.98 10.56 20.38
CA PHE A 5 13.80 9.95 19.75
C PHE A 5 12.62 10.87 20.08
N ASP A 6 12.66 12.08 19.52
CA ASP A 6 11.49 12.96 19.51
C ASP A 6 10.42 12.23 18.72
N ASN A 7 9.51 11.69 19.49
CA ASN A 7 8.44 10.83 19.05
C ASN A 7 7.41 11.71 18.32
N PHE A 8 7.47 11.72 16.99
CA PHE A 8 6.58 12.43 16.04
C PHE A 8 5.09 12.00 16.13
N TRP A 9 4.54 11.69 17.30
CA TRP A 9 3.12 11.35 17.48
C TRP A 9 2.17 12.54 17.27
N GLY A 10 2.70 13.77 17.12
CA GLY A 10 1.92 14.99 16.89
C GLY A 10 1.77 15.40 15.43
N GLU A 11 2.58 14.84 14.53
CA GLU A 11 2.47 15.07 13.08
C GLU A 11 1.79 13.85 12.45
N CYS A 12 0.80 14.08 11.60
CA CYS A 12 0.21 13.00 10.79
C CYS A 12 1.15 12.72 9.62
N PRO A 13 1.93 11.61 9.61
CA PRO A 13 2.98 11.40 8.62
C PRO A 13 2.46 11.31 7.18
N TRP A 14 1.18 10.96 7.02
CA TRP A 14 0.55 10.77 5.72
C TRP A 14 0.09 12.06 5.05
N GLU A 15 -0.03 13.18 5.78
CA GLU A 15 -0.50 14.45 5.19
C GLU A 15 0.51 15.02 4.19
N GLU A 16 1.80 14.94 4.53
CA GLU A 16 2.87 15.37 3.65
C GLU A 16 2.98 14.49 2.40
N ASP A 17 2.88 13.17 2.55
CA ASP A 17 2.84 12.23 1.43
C ASP A 17 1.64 12.50 0.51
N LEU A 18 0.46 12.76 1.08
CA LEU A 18 -0.73 13.09 0.31
C LEU A 18 -0.56 14.40 -0.47
N ARG A 19 0.07 15.42 0.14
CA ARG A 19 0.39 16.68 -0.52
C ARG A 19 1.32 16.48 -1.73
N TYR A 20 2.34 15.63 -1.61
CA TYR A 20 3.24 15.31 -2.72
C TYR A 20 2.55 14.50 -3.83
N ALA A 21 1.70 13.54 -3.46
CA ALA A 21 0.90 12.79 -4.42
C ALA A 21 -0.04 13.71 -5.19
N GLN A 22 -0.75 14.61 -4.50
CA GLN A 22 -1.66 15.56 -5.12
C GLN A 22 -0.93 16.48 -6.10
N ALA A 23 0.20 17.07 -5.70
CA ALA A 23 0.98 17.95 -6.57
C ALA A 23 1.47 17.23 -7.84
N THR A 24 1.81 15.94 -7.73
CA THR A 24 2.21 15.11 -8.87
C THR A 24 1.03 14.82 -9.80
N CYS A 25 -0.12 14.47 -9.23
CA CYS A 25 -1.36 14.24 -9.97
C CYS A 25 -1.83 15.50 -10.71
N ASP A 26 -1.80 16.66 -10.05
CA ASP A 26 -2.14 17.95 -10.64
C ASP A 26 -1.23 18.30 -11.83
N ALA A 27 0.08 18.07 -11.68
CA ALA A 27 1.05 18.31 -12.75
C ALA A 27 0.83 17.40 -13.99
N LEU A 28 0.27 16.20 -13.79
CA LEU A 28 -0.03 15.24 -14.85
C LEU A 28 -1.48 15.33 -15.36
N GLY A 29 -2.33 16.13 -14.71
CA GLY A 29 -3.75 16.23 -15.02
C GLY A 29 -4.55 14.95 -14.74
N VAL A 30 -4.14 14.16 -13.74
CA VAL A 30 -4.84 12.93 -13.32
C VAL A 30 -5.54 13.13 -11.98
N GLU A 31 -6.70 12.49 -11.80
CA GLU A 31 -7.45 12.55 -10.53
C GLU A 31 -6.76 11.70 -9.45
N LEU A 32 -6.57 12.27 -8.26
CA LEU A 32 -6.14 11.53 -7.07
C LEU A 32 -7.35 11.14 -6.22
N ARG A 33 -7.54 9.83 -5.99
CA ARG A 33 -8.55 9.29 -5.08
C ARG A 33 -7.88 8.65 -3.87
N THR A 34 -8.41 8.90 -2.68
CA THR A 34 -7.95 8.28 -1.43
C THR A 34 -8.92 7.17 -1.01
N VAL A 35 -8.38 6.01 -0.69
CA VAL A 35 -9.16 4.84 -0.25
C VAL A 35 -8.73 4.47 1.17
N PRO A 36 -9.63 4.51 2.17
CA PRO A 36 -9.30 4.15 3.54
C PRO A 36 -9.20 2.63 3.69
N LEU A 37 -7.98 2.11 3.82
CA LEU A 37 -7.70 0.67 4.00
C LEU A 37 -7.10 0.32 5.37
N THR A 38 -7.21 1.24 6.34
CA THR A 38 -6.56 1.14 7.65
C THR A 38 -7.03 -0.08 8.43
N LYS A 39 -8.33 -0.41 8.35
CA LYS A 39 -8.92 -1.56 9.05
C LYS A 39 -8.39 -2.87 8.50
N GLU A 40 -8.40 -3.01 7.18
CA GLU A 40 -7.97 -4.21 6.48
C GLU A 40 -6.45 -4.42 6.64
N TYR A 41 -5.67 -3.34 6.64
CA TYR A 41 -4.25 -3.41 6.95
C TYR A 41 -4.00 -3.92 8.37
N TRP A 42 -4.75 -3.42 9.36
CA TRP A 42 -4.63 -3.87 10.73
C TRP A 42 -4.93 -5.37 10.87
N GLU A 43 -6.09 -5.81 10.37
CA GLU A 43 -6.55 -7.19 10.46
C GLU A 43 -5.65 -8.16 9.66
N LYS A 44 -5.25 -7.78 8.44
CA LYS A 44 -4.54 -8.69 7.53
C LYS A 44 -3.02 -8.66 7.68
N VAL A 45 -2.42 -7.60 8.21
CA VAL A 45 -0.95 -7.42 8.30
C VAL A 45 -0.49 -7.28 9.75
N VAL A 46 -1.05 -6.33 10.50
CA VAL A 46 -0.55 -5.99 11.85
C VAL A 46 -0.85 -7.10 12.84
N GLU A 47 -2.11 -7.55 12.91
CA GLU A 47 -2.52 -8.61 13.85
C GLU A 47 -1.74 -9.90 13.62
N HIS A 48 -1.55 -10.28 12.36
CA HIS A 48 -0.73 -11.43 11.99
C HIS A 48 0.73 -11.25 12.45
N SER A 49 1.33 -10.10 12.18
CA SER A 49 2.73 -9.83 12.54
C SER A 49 2.94 -9.88 14.05
N ILE A 50 2.02 -9.29 14.83
CA ILE A 50 2.03 -9.37 16.30
C ILE A 50 1.94 -10.84 16.76
N GLY A 51 1.06 -11.64 16.13
CA GLY A 51 0.92 -13.06 16.43
C GLY A 51 2.21 -13.85 16.19
N GLU A 52 2.93 -13.57 15.11
CA GLU A 52 4.20 -14.23 14.78
C GLU A 52 5.33 -13.81 15.73
N ILE A 53 5.41 -12.53 16.08
CA ILE A 53 6.38 -12.01 17.06
C ILE A 53 6.17 -12.67 18.42
N ARG A 54 4.91 -12.79 18.88
CA ARG A 54 4.58 -13.48 20.14
C ARG A 54 5.01 -14.95 20.16
N ARG A 55 5.18 -15.57 18.99
CA ARG A 55 5.66 -16.95 18.82
C ARG A 55 7.18 -17.03 18.63
N GLY A 56 7.90 -15.92 18.84
CA GLY A 56 9.35 -15.85 18.69
C GLY A 56 9.84 -15.88 17.24
N ARG A 57 8.96 -15.59 16.27
CA ARG A 57 9.32 -15.52 14.85
C ARG A 57 9.51 -14.08 14.40
N THR A 58 10.23 -13.91 13.29
CA THR A 58 10.43 -12.60 12.65
C THR A 58 9.58 -12.54 11.38
N PRO A 59 8.34 -12.03 11.44
CA PRO A 59 7.49 -11.89 10.26
C PRO A 59 8.04 -10.82 9.32
N ASN A 60 7.72 -10.94 8.03
CA ASN A 60 7.93 -9.89 7.05
C ASN A 60 6.57 -9.26 6.69
N PRO A 61 6.21 -8.10 7.28
CA PRO A 61 4.91 -7.45 7.03
C PRO A 61 4.76 -6.93 5.59
N ASP A 62 5.85 -6.59 4.90
CA ASP A 62 5.80 -6.04 3.54
C ASP A 62 5.30 -7.07 2.52
N VAL A 63 5.73 -8.34 2.67
CA VAL A 63 5.23 -9.45 1.84
C VAL A 63 3.73 -9.63 2.03
N LEU A 64 3.23 -9.47 3.25
CA LEU A 64 1.81 -9.55 3.57
C LEU A 64 1.04 -8.34 3.04
N CYS A 65 1.58 -7.13 3.18
CA CYS A 65 0.99 -5.91 2.65
C CYS A 65 0.85 -5.96 1.13
N ASN A 66 1.90 -6.37 0.41
CA ASN A 66 1.86 -6.47 -1.05
C ASN A 66 0.80 -7.47 -1.50
N SER A 67 0.81 -8.69 -0.96
CA SER A 67 -0.10 -9.75 -1.38
C SER A 67 -1.55 -9.54 -0.93
N ARG A 68 -1.77 -9.01 0.28
CA ARG A 68 -3.10 -8.92 0.90
C ARG A 68 -3.76 -7.56 0.73
N VAL A 69 -2.99 -6.49 0.69
CA VAL A 69 -3.52 -5.11 0.69
C VAL A 69 -3.38 -4.50 -0.70
N LYS A 70 -2.16 -4.37 -1.23
CA LYS A 70 -1.93 -3.67 -2.51
C LYS A 70 -2.53 -4.38 -3.73
N PHE A 71 -2.47 -5.71 -3.77
CA PHE A 71 -3.03 -6.51 -4.87
C PHE A 71 -4.24 -7.37 -4.46
N GLY A 72 -4.62 -7.32 -3.18
CA GLY A 72 -5.83 -7.98 -2.67
C GLY A 72 -6.91 -6.94 -2.43
N VAL A 73 -6.96 -6.41 -1.20
CA VAL A 73 -7.98 -5.46 -0.74
C VAL A 73 -8.17 -4.26 -1.68
N PHE A 74 -7.11 -3.73 -2.27
CA PHE A 74 -7.22 -2.64 -3.24
C PHE A 74 -8.01 -3.06 -4.49
N TYR A 75 -7.75 -4.25 -5.01
CA TYR A 75 -8.51 -4.78 -6.15
C TYR A 75 -9.96 -5.08 -5.76
N ASP A 76 -10.18 -5.69 -4.59
CA ASP A 76 -11.52 -5.94 -4.05
C ASP A 76 -12.32 -4.62 -3.90
N HIS A 77 -11.64 -3.52 -3.55
CA HIS A 77 -12.25 -2.20 -3.44
C HIS A 77 -12.65 -1.63 -4.81
N LEU A 78 -11.79 -1.74 -5.81
CA LEU A 78 -12.08 -1.30 -7.18
C LEU A 78 -13.23 -2.10 -7.81
N ASP A 79 -13.31 -3.40 -7.53
CA ASP A 79 -14.40 -4.25 -8.00
C ASP A 79 -15.72 -3.85 -7.33
N ALA A 80 -15.69 -3.62 -6.01
CA ALA A 80 -16.87 -3.21 -5.27
C ALA A 80 -17.38 -1.79 -5.63
N SER A 81 -16.49 -0.87 -6.03
CA SER A 81 -16.87 0.47 -6.49
C SER A 81 -17.36 0.50 -7.95
N GLY A 82 -17.16 -0.58 -8.71
CA GLY A 82 -17.40 -0.63 -10.15
C GLY A 82 -16.29 0.01 -10.99
N ASP A 83 -15.23 0.55 -10.35
CA ASP A 83 -14.08 1.12 -11.04
C ASP A 83 -13.30 0.05 -11.83
N ALA A 84 -13.35 -1.22 -11.40
CA ALA A 84 -12.68 -2.33 -12.09
C ALA A 84 -13.20 -2.54 -13.53
N ASP A 85 -14.44 -2.16 -13.83
CA ASP A 85 -15.00 -2.22 -15.19
C ASP A 85 -14.49 -1.07 -16.07
N GLU A 86 -14.09 0.05 -15.47
CA GLU A 86 -13.52 1.21 -16.15
C GLU A 86 -12.01 1.04 -16.41
N PHE A 87 -11.29 0.42 -15.47
CA PHE A 87 -9.84 0.26 -15.51
C PHE A 87 -9.41 -1.16 -15.90
N GLY A 88 -8.81 -1.33 -17.08
CA GLY A 88 -8.35 -2.65 -17.55
C GLY A 88 -7.04 -3.16 -16.92
N LEU A 89 -6.26 -2.31 -16.25
CA LEU A 89 -4.96 -2.66 -15.66
C LEU A 89 -4.68 -1.82 -14.41
N VAL A 90 -3.93 -2.40 -13.45
CA VAL A 90 -3.40 -1.70 -12.27
C VAL A 90 -1.88 -1.58 -12.39
N ALA A 91 -1.35 -0.40 -12.09
CA ALA A 91 0.08 -0.12 -12.02
C ALA A 91 0.51 0.21 -10.58
N SER A 92 1.77 -0.05 -10.25
CA SER A 92 2.36 0.32 -8.94
C SER A 92 3.82 0.73 -9.12
N GLY A 93 4.34 1.55 -8.21
CA GLY A 93 5.73 2.02 -8.23
C GLY A 93 6.79 0.97 -7.83
N HIS A 94 6.44 -0.32 -7.80
CA HIS A 94 7.44 -1.36 -7.52
C HIS A 94 8.46 -1.43 -8.65
N TYR A 95 9.75 -1.45 -8.31
CA TYR A 95 10.82 -1.74 -9.25
C TYR A 95 10.80 -3.24 -9.61
N ALA A 96 9.91 -3.60 -10.53
CA ALA A 96 9.67 -4.97 -10.97
C ALA A 96 9.16 -4.97 -12.42
N MET A 97 9.23 -6.13 -13.07
CA MET A 97 8.74 -6.33 -14.43
C MET A 97 7.79 -7.53 -14.48
N VAL A 98 6.60 -7.32 -15.06
CA VAL A 98 5.69 -8.41 -15.39
C VAL A 98 6.17 -9.07 -16.67
N ARG A 99 6.51 -10.36 -16.60
CA ARG A 99 6.82 -11.18 -17.79
C ARG A 99 5.63 -12.08 -18.11
N ARG A 100 5.08 -11.98 -19.32
CA ARG A 100 4.07 -12.93 -19.79
C ARG A 100 4.78 -14.12 -20.44
N ARG A 101 4.27 -15.34 -20.24
CA ARG A 101 4.82 -16.52 -20.93
C ARG A 101 4.66 -16.31 -22.44
N GLY A 102 5.77 -16.06 -23.12
CA GLY A 102 5.82 -15.78 -24.57
C GLY A 102 6.66 -14.56 -24.95
N ASP A 103 6.98 -13.68 -24.00
CA ASP A 103 7.87 -12.54 -24.25
C ASP A 103 9.32 -13.03 -24.36
N VAL A 104 9.86 -13.05 -25.59
CA VAL A 104 11.29 -13.28 -25.85
C VAL A 104 12.01 -11.96 -25.57
N SER A 105 13.02 -12.01 -24.69
CA SER A 105 13.85 -10.87 -24.27
C SER A 105 14.59 -10.21 -25.41
#